data_AF-A0A1F8Q6K1-F1
#
_entry.id   AF-A0A1F8Q6K1-F1
#
_cell.length_a   1.000
_cell.length_b   1.000
_cell.length_c   1.000
_cell.angle_alpha   90.00
_cell.angle_beta   90.00
_cell.angle_gamma   90.00
#
_symmetry.space_group_name_H-M   'P 1'
#
loop_
_entity.id
_entity.type
_entity.pdbx_description
1 polymer ?
#
loop_
_entity_poly.entity_id
_entity_poly.type
_entity_poly.pdbx_seq_one_letter_code
_entity_poly.pdbx_strand_id
1 'polypeptide(L)'
;MTKGISLSVNEKPVTLDYFVSGYLDHVVGGIVTALKNTGKIETLDLTLDDDGQVKIMLNGTQVPLSYFPVQIIRSTLLGMVAPLKGISGKVDRLHISICH
;
A
#
# COMPACT_ATOMS: atom_id res chain seq x y z
N MET A 1 -11.72 -14.14 10.52
CA MET A 1 -11.66 -12.73 10.94
C MET A 1 -11.88 -11.89 9.69
N THR A 2 -12.65 -10.81 9.76
CA THR A 2 -12.97 -9.99 8.59
C THR A 2 -11.71 -9.23 8.20
N LYS A 3 -11.22 -9.42 6.96
CA LYS A 3 -10.06 -8.68 6.45
C LYS A 3 -10.33 -7.18 6.59
N GLY A 4 -9.49 -6.49 7.34
CA GLY A 4 -9.55 -5.04 7.50
C GLY A 4 -8.60 -4.40 6.51
N ILE A 5 -9.12 -3.67 5.53
CA ILE A 5 -8.30 -2.92 4.56
C ILE A 5 -8.70 -1.46 4.65
N SER A 6 -7.71 -0.58 4.74
CA SER A 6 -7.91 0.86 4.70
C SER A 6 -6.91 1.52 3.76
N LEU A 7 -7.35 2.62 3.16
CA LEU A 7 -6.55 3.49 2.30
C LEU A 7 -6.78 4.93 2.74
N SER A 8 -5.69 5.67 2.89
CA SER A 8 -5.75 7.13 2.89
C SER A 8 -4.84 7.71 1.83
N VAL A 9 -5.28 8.81 1.22
CA VAL A 9 -4.54 9.58 0.22
C VAL A 9 -4.53 11.03 0.68
N ASN A 10 -3.34 11.63 0.74
CA ASN A 10 -3.13 12.96 1.28
C ASN A 10 -3.85 13.15 2.63
N GLU A 11 -3.68 12.16 3.51
CA GLU A 11 -4.26 12.11 4.87
C GLU A 11 -5.79 12.02 4.93
N LYS A 12 -6.46 11.93 3.77
CA LYS A 12 -7.92 11.75 3.69
C LYS A 12 -8.25 10.27 3.51
N PRO A 13 -9.16 9.70 4.31
CA PRO A 13 -9.60 8.32 4.12
C PRO A 13 -10.34 8.18 2.79
N VAL A 14 -10.12 7.07 2.10
CA VAL A 14 -10.79 6.71 0.86
C VAL A 14 -11.79 5.60 1.16
N THR A 15 -13.06 5.82 0.80
CA THR A 15 -14.08 4.78 0.93
C THR A 15 -13.79 3.66 -0.06
N LEU A 16 -13.61 2.45 0.46
CA LEU A 16 -13.35 1.26 -0.34
C LEU A 16 -14.62 0.45 -0.54
N ASP A 17 -14.87 0.04 -1.78
CA ASP A 17 -15.85 -0.99 -2.08
C ASP A 17 -15.20 -2.38 -2.07
N TYR A 18 -16.00 -3.41 -2.35
CA TYR A 18 -15.53 -4.80 -2.39
C TYR A 18 -14.39 -5.01 -3.40
N PHE A 19 -14.51 -4.44 -4.59
CA PHE A 19 -13.53 -4.60 -5.65
C PHE A 19 -12.23 -3.89 -5.30
N VAL A 20 -12.30 -2.62 -4.87
CA VAL A 20 -11.10 -1.83 -4.53
C VAL A 20 -10.38 -2.45 -3.34
N SER A 21 -11.11 -2.88 -2.31
CA SER A 21 -10.51 -3.57 -1.15
C SER A 21 -9.79 -4.85 -1.58
N GLY A 22 -10.44 -5.70 -2.38
CA GLY A 22 -9.84 -6.92 -2.89
C GLY A 22 -8.64 -6.65 -3.78
N TYR A 23 -8.72 -5.66 -4.68
CA TYR A 23 -7.64 -5.28 -5.57
C TYR A 23 -6.41 -4.81 -4.79
N LEU A 24 -6.59 -3.94 -3.79
CA LEU A 24 -5.51 -3.49 -2.91
C LEU A 24 -4.85 -4.67 -2.19
N ASP A 25 -5.64 -5.60 -1.64
CA ASP A 25 -5.14 -6.80 -0.95
C ASP A 25 -4.21 -7.62 -1.84
N HIS A 26 -4.64 -7.91 -3.08
CA HIS A 26 -3.91 -8.78 -3.98
C HIS A 26 -2.68 -8.09 -4.59
N VAL A 27 -2.78 -6.81 -4.96
CA VAL A 27 -1.65 -6.07 -5.52
C VAL A 27 -0.58 -5.84 -4.47
N VAL A 28 -0.95 -5.32 -3.30
CA VAL A 28 0.01 -5.04 -2.23
C VAL A 28 0.56 -6.35 -1.66
N GLY A 29 -0.28 -7.38 -1.48
CA GLY A 29 0.18 -8.70 -1.08
C GLY A 29 1.15 -9.31 -2.09
N GLY A 30 0.89 -9.17 -3.39
CA GLY A 30 1.78 -9.61 -4.46
C GLY A 30 3.13 -8.89 -4.44
N ILE A 31 3.12 -7.57 -4.21
CA ILE A 31 4.35 -6.78 -4.03
C ILE A 31 5.18 -7.33 -2.87
N VAL A 32 4.56 -7.49 -1.69
CA VAL A 32 5.28 -7.92 -0.49
C VAL A 32 5.83 -9.33 -0.66
N THR A 33 5.05 -10.27 -1.20
CA THR A 33 5.48 -11.66 -1.42
C THR A 33 6.60 -11.80 -2.47
N ALA A 34 6.77 -10.83 -3.35
CA ALA A 34 7.90 -10.78 -4.29
C ALA A 34 9.22 -10.30 -3.65
N LEU A 35 9.18 -9.72 -2.44
CA LEU A 35 10.37 -9.28 -1.72
C LEU A 35 11.08 -10.45 -1.04
N LYS A 36 12.39 -10.32 -0.81
CA LYS A 36 13.16 -11.35 -0.11
C LYS A 36 12.83 -11.32 1.38
N ASN A 37 12.80 -12.51 1.99
CA ASN A 37 12.64 -12.71 3.43
C ASN A 37 11.32 -12.15 4.01
N THR A 38 10.28 -12.03 3.20
CA THR A 38 8.93 -11.71 3.66
C THR A 38 8.15 -12.99 3.96
N GLY A 39 7.59 -13.09 5.15
CA GLY A 39 6.75 -14.20 5.57
C GLY A 39 5.30 -14.08 5.13
N LYS A 40 4.42 -14.85 5.78
CA LYS A 40 2.96 -14.70 5.66
C LYS A 40 2.55 -13.30 6.11
N ILE A 41 1.61 -12.69 5.41
CA ILE A 41 1.04 -11.39 5.76
C ILE A 41 -0.05 -11.61 6.81
N GLU A 42 0.15 -11.10 8.02
CA GLU A 42 -0.86 -11.04 9.09
C GLU A 42 -1.30 -9.59 9.28
N THR A 43 -0.31 -8.69 9.40
CA THR A 43 -0.52 -7.25 9.36
C THR A 43 0.46 -6.61 8.38
N LEU A 44 0.00 -5.59 7.67
CA LEU A 44 0.81 -4.85 6.73
C LEU A 44 0.43 -3.38 6.77
N ASP A 45 1.42 -2.53 7.03
CA ASP A 45 1.30 -1.08 6.83
C ASP A 45 2.30 -0.65 5.76
N LEU A 46 1.77 -0.05 4.70
CA LEU A 46 2.54 0.51 3.59
C LEU A 46 2.31 2.01 3.55
N THR A 47 3.38 2.79 3.57
CA THR A 47 3.32 4.25 3.42
C THR A 47 4.16 4.71 2.23
N LEU A 48 3.62 5.67 1.49
CA LEU A 48 4.34 6.55 0.57
C LEU A 48 4.30 7.95 1.18
N ASP A 49 5.47 8.54 1.44
CA ASP A 49 5.58 9.93 1.90
C ASP A 49 5.74 10.92 0.73
N ASP A 50 5.72 12.20 1.06
CA ASP A 50 5.80 13.32 0.14
C ASP A 50 7.17 13.46 -0.55
N ASP A 51 8.22 12.85 0.01
CA ASP A 51 9.53 12.71 -0.65
C ASP A 51 9.56 11.52 -1.63
N GLY A 52 8.50 10.73 -1.66
CA GLY A 52 8.36 9.56 -2.51
C GLY A 52 9.08 8.32 -1.97
N GLN A 53 9.39 8.28 -0.68
CA GLN A 53 9.91 7.08 -0.04
C GLN A 53 8.78 6.12 0.27
N VAL A 54 9.08 4.84 0.10
CA VAL A 54 8.18 3.75 0.47
C VAL A 54 8.69 3.10 1.74
N LYS A 55 7.82 2.96 2.73
CA LYS A 55 8.07 2.17 3.94
C LYS A 55 7.04 1.06 4.04
N ILE A 56 7.52 -0.13 4.39
CA ILE A 56 6.70 -1.32 4.60
C ILE A 56 6.98 -1.85 6.00
N MET A 57 5.93 -1.98 6.80
CA MET A 57 5.91 -2.69 8.06
C MET A 57 5.11 -3.98 7.86
N LEU A 58 5.78 -5.13 7.90
CA LEU A 58 5.17 -6.44 7.78
C LEU A 58 5.22 -7.12 9.15
N ASN A 59 4.06 -7.46 9.71
CA ASN A 59 3.93 -8.12 11.01
C ASN A 59 4.70 -7.36 12.12
N GLY A 60 4.61 -6.03 12.11
CA GLY A 60 5.32 -5.16 13.06
C GLY A 60 6.83 -4.97 12.79
N THR A 61 7.39 -5.61 11.76
CA THR A 61 8.82 -5.49 11.41
C THR A 61 9.00 -4.72 10.11
N GLN A 62 9.98 -3.81 10.07
CA GLN A 62 10.28 -3.06 8.86
C GLN A 62 10.93 -3.97 7.81
N VAL A 63 10.40 -3.94 6.58
CA VAL A 63 11.02 -4.60 5.42
C VAL A 63 12.03 -3.65 4.80
N PRO A 64 13.33 -4.00 4.75
CA PRO A 64 14.33 -3.16 4.12
C PRO A 64 14.15 -3.15 2.60
N LEU A 65 14.08 -1.96 2.01
CA LEU A 65 13.96 -1.76 0.57
C LEU A 65 15.22 -1.09 0.03
N SER A 66 15.71 -1.59 -1.11
CA SER A 66 16.72 -0.88 -1.90
C SER A 66 16.04 0.12 -2.84
N TYR A 67 16.83 0.98 -3.48
CA TYR A 67 16.33 2.04 -4.34
C TYR A 67 15.36 1.54 -5.43
N PHE A 68 15.70 0.44 -6.11
CA PHE A 68 14.91 -0.07 -7.23
C PHE A 68 13.51 -0.56 -6.82
N PRO A 69 13.35 -1.43 -5.80
CA PRO A 69 12.04 -1.74 -5.22
C PRO A 69 11.21 -0.50 -4.84
N VAL A 70 11.82 0.51 -4.23
CA VAL A 70 11.11 1.76 -3.87
C VAL A 70 10.49 2.41 -5.13
N GLN A 71 11.23 2.51 -6.23
CA GLN A 71 10.73 3.13 -7.46
C GLN A 71 9.56 2.36 -8.09
N ILE A 72 9.66 1.02 -8.15
CA ILE A 72 8.60 0.17 -8.71
C ILE A 72 7.34 0.25 -7.86
N ILE A 73 7.50 0.12 -6.54
CA ILE A 73 6.37 0.12 -5.62
C ILE A 73 5.68 1.48 -5.66
N ARG A 74 6.44 2.58 -5.57
CA ARG A 74 5.91 3.94 -5.69
C ARG A 74 5.09 4.12 -6.97
N SER A 75 5.66 3.77 -8.13
CA SER A 75 5.00 3.97 -9.42
C SER A 75 3.70 3.16 -9.53
N THR A 76 3.74 1.90 -9.06
CA THR A 76 2.58 1.01 -9.01
C THR A 76 1.48 1.59 -8.13
N LEU A 77 1.83 2.04 -6.92
CA LEU A 77 0.86 2.59 -5.97
C LEU A 77 0.20 3.86 -6.50
N LEU A 78 0.99 4.79 -7.04
CA LEU A 78 0.48 6.04 -7.62
C LEU A 78 -0.46 5.77 -8.78
N GLY A 79 -0.07 4.89 -9.71
CA GLY A 79 -0.92 4.50 -10.84
C GLY A 79 -2.19 3.76 -10.43
N MET A 80 -2.11 2.98 -9.35
CA MET A 80 -3.24 2.25 -8.79
C MET A 80 -4.29 3.16 -8.13
N VAL A 81 -3.86 4.18 -7.38
CA VAL A 81 -4.82 5.02 -6.62
C VAL A 81 -5.33 6.23 -7.39
N ALA A 82 -4.56 6.73 -8.36
CA ALA A 82 -4.95 7.89 -9.17
C ALA A 82 -6.34 7.78 -9.83
N PRO A 83 -6.78 6.62 -10.36
CA PRO A 83 -8.11 6.50 -11.00
C PRO A 83 -9.25 6.26 -9.98
N LEU A 84 -8.96 6.12 -8.69
CA LEU A 84 -10.00 5.81 -7.70
C LEU A 84 -10.96 6.99 -7.51
N LYS A 85 -12.24 6.66 -7.35
CA LYS A 85 -13.28 7.66 -7.10
C LYS A 85 -12.96 8.47 -5.85
N GLY A 86 -13.01 9.80 -5.97
CA GLY A 86 -12.73 10.73 -4.88
C GLY A 86 -11.27 11.17 -4.78
N ILE A 87 -10.37 10.58 -5.59
CA ILE A 87 -9.01 11.08 -5.77
C ILE A 87 -9.02 12.12 -6.88
N SER A 88 -8.72 13.36 -6.50
CA SER A 88 -8.63 14.49 -7.43
C SER A 88 -7.28 15.17 -7.24
N GLY A 89 -6.50 15.28 -8.33
CA GLY A 89 -5.22 15.96 -8.32
C GLY A 89 -4.04 15.06 -7.94
N LYS A 90 -2.97 15.69 -7.44
CA LYS A 90 -1.69 15.01 -7.14
C LYS A 90 -1.82 14.13 -5.90
N VAL A 91 -1.23 12.94 -5.96
CA VAL A 91 -1.07 12.04 -4.82
C VAL A 91 0.33 12.25 -4.26
N ASP A 92 0.41 12.92 -3.11
CA ASP A 92 1.67 13.23 -2.42
C ASP A 92 1.96 12.19 -1.33
N ARG A 93 0.92 11.81 -0.59
CA ARG A 93 1.00 10.83 0.50
C ARG A 93 -0.02 9.73 0.30
N LEU A 94 0.36 8.51 0.64
CA LEU A 94 -0.53 7.36 0.63
C LEU A 94 -0.22 6.45 1.80
N HIS A 95 -1.26 5.92 2.42
CA HIS A 95 -1.15 4.90 3.46
C HIS A 95 -2.16 3.79 3.20
N ILE A 96 -1.67 2.55 3.16
CA ILE A 96 -2.47 1.34 3.03
C ILE A 96 -2.20 0.48 4.25
N SER A 97 -3.26 0.05 4.93
CA SER A 97 -3.18 -0.89 6.04
C SER A 97 -4.05 -2.12 5.77
N ILE A 98 -3.50 -3.31 6.01
CA ILE A 98 -4.15 -4.60 5.82
C ILE A 98 -3.97 -5.46 7.07
N CYS A 99 -5.07 -5.98 7.60
CA CYS A 99 -5.11 -6.96 8.69
C CYS A 99 -5.94 -8.18 8.28
N HIS A 100 -5.37 -9.38 8.38
CA HIS A 100 -6.03 -10.65 8.02
C HIS A 100 -6.55 -11.43 9.24
#